data_AF-A0A2U2Z3E7-F1
#
_entry.id   AF-A0A2U2Z3E7-F1
#
_cell.length_a   1.000
_cell.length_b   1.000
_cell.length_c   1.000
_cell.angle_alpha   90.00
_cell.angle_beta   90.00
_cell.angle_gamma   90.00
#
_symmetry.space_group_name_H-M   'P 1'
#
loop_
_entity.id
_entity.type
_entity.pdbx_description
1 polymer ?
#
loop_
_entity_poly.entity_id
_entity_poly.type
_entity_poly.pdbx_seq_one_letter_code
_entity_poly.pdbx_strand_id
1 'polypeptide(L)'
;MLSGFDHRGLAHELDQKHAHRIRRDVISGFPPPTEEPAPAAPLQCSTVERPLPPVLECVRQVARDQGNRQGNLPGGTAWWLTDEADGFPGDREVVFGLADSVMHQGTCYPHTADGIPLLAGLAAHEDIRPAHRAVFTTFLFEAATIGQRLAASGADRRVALGLPLEEREDELEARHAVEAAAPYLLDRWDSEDEAVQFTLAALAAATRHSASSARILHLAERWSTGPRTDALRLAAALAGTDSAEVATVLRGIVESGVIRPDKVPSPLAPTRGAALDLLKSLVEREMSPLSAP
;
A
#
# COMPACT_ATOMS: atom_id res chain seq x y z
N MET A 1 -29.03 -26.54 1.70
CA MET A 1 -27.76 -27.13 1.22
C MET A 1 -27.51 -26.53 -0.15
N LEU A 2 -26.43 -25.78 -0.34
CA LEU A 2 -26.12 -25.16 -1.63
C LEU A 2 -25.71 -26.24 -2.63
N SER A 3 -26.46 -26.36 -3.74
CA SER A 3 -26.12 -27.29 -4.82
C SER A 3 -24.88 -26.79 -5.55
N GLY A 4 -23.83 -27.62 -5.62
CA GLY A 4 -22.59 -27.31 -6.33
C GLY A 4 -21.37 -27.08 -5.42
N PHE A 5 -21.53 -27.11 -4.10
CA PHE A 5 -20.40 -27.05 -3.18
C PHE A 5 -19.77 -28.45 -3.00
N ASP A 6 -18.65 -28.69 -3.69
CA ASP A 6 -17.80 -29.86 -3.43
C ASP A 6 -16.88 -29.59 -2.23
N HIS A 7 -17.17 -30.25 -1.12
CA HIS A 7 -16.44 -30.15 0.14
C HIS A 7 -15.12 -30.95 0.12
N ARG A 8 -14.90 -31.80 -0.90
CA ARG A 8 -13.76 -32.73 -0.98
C ARG A 8 -12.39 -32.06 -1.17
N GLY A 9 -12.33 -30.73 -1.24
CA GLY A 9 -11.10 -29.95 -1.33
C GLY A 9 -10.83 -29.05 -0.10
N LEU A 10 -11.76 -28.95 0.84
CA LEU A 10 -11.54 -28.18 2.06
C LEU A 10 -10.83 -29.07 3.08
N ALA A 11 -9.74 -28.55 3.65
CA ALA A 11 -8.86 -29.22 4.62
C ALA A 11 -9.55 -29.73 5.91
N HIS A 12 -10.88 -29.67 6.00
CA HIS A 12 -11.69 -30.18 7.10
C HIS A 12 -11.91 -31.70 7.04
N GLU A 13 -11.68 -32.36 5.89
CA GLU A 13 -11.82 -33.83 5.76
C GLU A 13 -10.52 -34.60 5.93
N LEU A 14 -9.39 -33.91 5.92
CA LEU A 14 -8.09 -34.53 6.13
C LEU A 14 -7.80 -34.59 7.63
N ASP A 15 -7.50 -35.78 8.15
CA ASP A 15 -6.92 -35.88 9.47
C ASP A 15 -5.62 -35.06 9.53
N GLN A 16 -5.28 -34.55 10.72
CA GLN A 16 -4.15 -33.64 10.91
C GLN A 16 -2.84 -34.20 10.37
N LYS A 17 -2.64 -35.52 10.42
CA LYS A 17 -1.43 -36.21 9.95
C LYS A 17 -1.38 -36.26 8.42
N HIS A 18 -2.52 -36.44 7.75
CA HIS A 18 -2.64 -36.35 6.30
C HIS A 18 -2.40 -34.92 5.81
N ALA A 19 -3.04 -33.93 6.45
CA ALA A 19 -2.84 -32.52 6.13
C ALA A 19 -1.37 -32.10 6.29
N HIS A 20 -0.70 -32.53 7.37
CA HIS A 20 0.73 -32.27 7.57
C HIS A 20 1.61 -32.92 6.50
N ARG A 21 1.28 -34.14 6.06
CA ARG A 21 2.05 -34.83 5.02
C ARG A 21 1.96 -34.08 3.69
N ILE A 22 0.74 -33.73 3.26
CA ILE A 22 0.52 -32.96 2.04
C ILE A 22 1.24 -31.61 2.14
N ARG A 23 1.11 -30.91 3.26
CA ARG A 23 1.76 -29.61 3.48
C ARG A 23 3.29 -29.75 3.42
N ARG A 24 3.87 -30.79 4.01
CA ARG A 24 5.31 -31.06 3.95
C ARG A 24 5.77 -31.41 2.55
N ASP A 25 5.02 -32.23 1.82
CA ASP A 25 5.37 -32.64 0.45
C ASP A 25 5.32 -31.42 -0.50
N VAL A 26 4.31 -30.56 -0.35
CA VAL A 26 4.21 -29.27 -1.05
C VAL A 26 5.37 -28.35 -0.66
N ILE A 27 5.64 -28.16 0.64
CA ILE A 27 6.76 -27.32 1.14
C ILE A 27 8.11 -27.83 0.64
N SER A 28 8.30 -29.15 0.54
CA SER A 28 9.57 -29.76 0.10
C SER A 28 9.89 -29.51 -1.37
N GLY A 29 8.90 -29.12 -2.17
CA GLY A 29 9.08 -28.67 -3.55
C GLY A 29 9.53 -27.22 -3.67
N PHE A 30 9.46 -26.42 -2.60
CA PHE A 30 9.99 -25.06 -2.58
C PHE A 30 11.49 -25.09 -2.28
N PRO A 31 12.27 -24.17 -2.87
CA PRO A 31 13.66 -24.00 -2.47
C PRO A 31 13.74 -23.74 -0.95
N PRO A 32 14.78 -24.24 -0.26
CA PRO A 32 14.97 -23.93 1.16
C PRO A 32 15.01 -22.41 1.34
N PRO A 33 14.39 -21.86 2.40
CA PRO A 33 14.44 -20.42 2.66
C PRO A 33 15.90 -20.01 2.70
N THR A 34 16.28 -19.16 1.75
CA THR A 34 17.63 -18.62 1.71
C THR A 34 17.82 -17.78 2.97
N GLU A 35 19.02 -17.80 3.53
CA GLU A 35 19.35 -16.97 4.70
C GLU A 35 18.89 -15.53 4.42
N GLU A 36 18.10 -14.96 5.33
CA GLU A 36 17.51 -13.65 5.10
C GLU A 36 18.66 -12.65 4.92
N PRO A 37 18.75 -11.97 3.77
CA PRO A 37 19.86 -11.07 3.51
C PRO A 37 19.89 -9.99 4.58
N ALA A 38 21.10 -9.53 4.93
CA ALA A 38 21.29 -8.43 5.87
C ALA A 38 20.37 -7.25 5.50
N PRO A 39 19.77 -6.57 6.50
CA PRO A 39 18.83 -5.48 6.24
C PRO A 39 19.51 -4.42 5.37
N ALA A 40 18.83 -4.04 4.29
CA ALA A 40 19.30 -2.98 3.41
C ALA A 40 19.47 -1.67 4.21
N ALA A 41 20.39 -0.82 3.76
CA ALA A 41 20.48 0.54 4.29
C ALA A 41 19.13 1.23 4.15
N PRO A 42 18.61 1.93 5.18
CA PRO A 42 17.33 2.63 5.11
C PRO A 42 17.27 3.59 3.92
N LEU A 43 16.08 3.78 3.36
CA LEU A 43 15.84 4.82 2.34
C LEU A 43 16.24 6.19 2.90
N GLN A 44 16.90 6.98 2.08
CA GLN A 44 17.38 8.29 2.50
C GLN A 44 16.21 9.28 2.67
N CYS A 45 16.20 9.97 3.80
CA CYS A 45 15.35 11.12 4.10
C CYS A 45 16.26 12.25 4.58
N SER A 46 16.09 13.45 4.03
CA SER A 46 16.81 14.62 4.53
C SER A 46 16.37 14.93 5.96
N THR A 47 17.35 15.15 6.84
CA THR A 47 17.10 15.76 8.14
C THR A 47 16.92 17.26 7.95
N VAL A 48 15.75 17.76 8.31
CA VAL A 48 15.47 19.20 8.28
C VAL A 48 16.10 19.84 9.51
N GLU A 49 17.07 20.73 9.30
CA GLU A 49 17.84 21.38 10.39
C GLU A 49 17.02 22.43 11.16
N ARG A 50 15.95 22.96 10.55
CA ARG A 50 15.04 23.90 11.21
C ARG A 50 13.98 23.16 12.04
N PRO A 51 13.51 23.74 13.17
CA PRO A 51 12.35 23.22 13.87
C PRO A 51 11.12 23.30 12.96
N LEU A 52 10.43 22.17 12.78
CA LEU A 52 9.17 22.08 12.07
C LEU A 52 8.01 22.11 13.08
N PRO A 53 6.83 22.64 12.69
CA PRO A 53 5.64 22.57 13.52
C PRO A 53 5.23 21.10 13.79
N PRO A 54 4.55 20.82 14.91
CA PRO A 54 3.95 19.51 15.16
C PRO A 54 3.01 19.11 14.03
N VAL A 55 2.92 17.81 13.74
CA VAL A 55 2.07 17.28 12.65
C VAL A 55 0.62 17.72 12.84
N LEU A 56 0.11 17.74 14.08
CA LEU A 56 -1.26 18.19 14.36
C LEU A 56 -1.54 19.62 13.88
N GLU A 57 -0.57 20.53 13.98
CA GLU A 57 -0.77 21.90 13.49
C GLU A 57 -0.80 21.93 11.96
N CYS A 58 0.05 21.14 11.29
CA CYS A 58 -0.02 20.97 9.84
C CYS A 58 -1.38 20.37 9.39
N VAL A 59 -1.91 19.40 10.14
CA VAL A 59 -3.26 18.83 9.90
C VAL A 59 -4.31 19.91 9.98
N ARG A 60 -4.29 20.72 11.04
CA ARG A 60 -5.22 21.83 11.22
C ARG A 60 -5.11 22.86 10.11
N GLN A 61 -3.89 23.20 9.69
CA GLN A 61 -3.66 24.12 8.59
C GLN A 61 -4.23 23.58 7.26
N VAL A 62 -3.91 22.33 6.90
CA VAL A 62 -4.44 21.69 5.67
C VAL A 62 -5.97 21.61 5.71
N ALA A 63 -6.55 21.22 6.85
CA ALA A 63 -8.00 21.15 7.02
C ALA A 63 -8.67 22.54 6.89
N ARG A 64 -8.11 23.59 7.49
CA ARG A 64 -8.60 24.97 7.34
C ARG A 64 -8.54 25.42 5.88
N ASP A 65 -7.44 25.15 5.19
CA ASP A 65 -7.27 25.50 3.78
C ASP A 65 -8.27 24.77 2.87
N GLN A 66 -8.59 23.52 3.18
CA GLN A 66 -9.67 22.78 2.50
C GLN A 66 -11.03 23.42 2.77
N GLY A 67 -11.33 23.75 4.02
CA GLY A 67 -12.58 24.41 4.41
C GLY A 67 -12.77 25.74 3.69
N ASN A 68 -11.71 26.53 3.55
CA ASN A 68 -11.73 27.81 2.83
C ASN A 68 -12.02 27.63 1.32
N ARG A 69 -11.63 26.49 0.72
CA ARG A 69 -11.87 26.21 -0.71
C ARG A 69 -13.24 25.57 -0.98
N GLN A 70 -13.71 24.71 -0.09
CA GLN A 70 -14.89 23.86 -0.30
C GLN A 70 -16.14 24.35 0.46
N GLY A 71 -15.98 25.27 1.41
CA GLY A 71 -17.06 25.81 2.23
C GLY A 71 -17.44 24.91 3.41
N ASN A 72 -17.71 23.63 3.16
CA ASN A 72 -18.00 22.64 4.20
C ASN A 72 -16.94 21.53 4.21
N LEU A 73 -16.45 21.19 5.40
CA LEU A 73 -15.53 20.07 5.60
C LEU A 73 -16.32 18.79 5.90
N PRO A 74 -15.87 17.62 5.40
CA PRO A 74 -16.37 16.34 5.87
C PRO A 74 -16.17 16.19 7.39
N GLY A 75 -17.07 15.45 8.06
CA GLY A 75 -17.05 15.31 9.51
C GLY A 75 -15.72 14.78 10.06
N GLY A 76 -15.12 13.78 9.39
CA GLY A 76 -13.81 13.24 9.76
C GLY A 76 -12.68 14.28 9.68
N THR A 77 -12.70 15.14 8.66
CA THR A 77 -11.73 16.23 8.51
C THR A 77 -11.97 17.35 9.53
N ALA A 78 -13.23 17.71 9.77
CA ALA A 78 -13.61 18.72 10.74
C ALA A 78 -13.24 18.33 12.18
N TRP A 79 -13.26 17.04 12.51
CA TRP A 79 -12.88 16.55 13.85
C TRP A 79 -11.45 16.96 14.25
N TRP A 80 -10.51 17.00 13.31
CA TRP A 80 -9.12 17.43 13.55
C TRP A 80 -8.96 18.91 13.95
N LEU A 81 -10.02 19.71 13.77
CA LEU A 81 -10.04 21.11 14.19
C LEU A 81 -10.56 21.28 15.63
N THR A 82 -10.98 20.21 16.29
CA THR A 82 -11.52 20.26 17.66
C THR A 82 -10.43 20.13 18.72
N ASP A 83 -10.79 20.48 19.96
CA ASP A 83 -9.92 20.30 21.13
C ASP A 83 -9.74 18.82 21.50
N GLU A 84 -10.63 17.91 21.04
CA GLU A 84 -10.46 16.47 21.26
C GLU A 84 -9.19 15.93 20.58
N ALA A 85 -8.82 16.50 19.44
CA ALA A 85 -7.59 16.15 18.73
C ALA A 85 -6.31 16.55 19.50
N ASP A 86 -6.40 17.44 20.50
CA ASP A 86 -5.25 17.76 21.38
C ASP A 86 -4.90 16.61 22.34
N GLY A 87 -5.73 15.57 22.41
CA GLY A 87 -5.46 14.38 23.21
C GLY A 87 -4.31 13.50 22.69
N PHE A 88 -3.79 13.74 21.48
CA PHE A 88 -2.66 12.98 20.94
C PHE A 88 -1.33 13.42 21.58
N PRO A 89 -0.54 12.49 22.16
CA PRO A 89 0.67 12.83 22.90
C PRO A 89 1.87 13.24 22.02
N GLY A 90 1.80 13.02 20.71
CA GLY A 90 2.87 13.39 19.77
C GLY A 90 2.55 13.07 18.32
N ASP A 91 3.48 13.45 17.43
CA ASP A 91 3.34 13.30 15.98
C ASP A 91 3.06 11.86 15.55
N ARG A 92 3.65 10.88 16.24
CA ARG A 92 3.46 9.46 15.93
C ARG A 92 1.99 9.08 16.07
N GLU A 93 1.37 9.41 17.20
CA GLU A 93 -0.01 9.08 17.48
C GLU A 93 -0.97 9.87 16.58
N VAL A 94 -0.61 11.10 16.19
CA VAL A 94 -1.36 11.87 15.18
C VAL A 94 -1.33 11.18 13.82
N VAL A 95 -0.15 10.72 13.36
CA VAL A 95 0.01 9.99 12.08
C VAL A 95 -0.81 8.69 12.09
N PHE A 96 -0.77 7.92 13.18
CA PHE A 96 -1.60 6.72 13.33
C PHE A 96 -3.10 7.04 13.39
N GLY A 97 -3.49 8.09 14.11
CA GLY A 97 -4.88 8.55 14.19
C GLY A 97 -5.42 8.96 12.82
N LEU A 98 -4.61 9.64 12.00
CA LEU A 98 -4.95 9.97 10.61
C LEU A 98 -5.16 8.71 9.78
N ALA A 99 -4.23 7.76 9.85
CA ALA A 99 -4.33 6.48 9.14
C ALA A 99 -5.63 5.74 9.51
N ASP A 100 -5.91 5.64 10.81
CA ASP A 100 -7.08 4.95 11.34
C ASP A 100 -8.39 5.66 10.99
N SER A 101 -8.38 7.00 10.96
CA SER A 101 -9.56 7.81 10.57
C SER A 101 -9.95 7.63 9.10
N VAL A 102 -9.00 7.27 8.24
CA VAL A 102 -9.24 7.04 6.81
C VAL A 102 -9.49 5.55 6.52
N MET A 103 -8.69 4.67 7.14
CA MET A 103 -8.77 3.22 6.94
C MET A 103 -8.70 2.48 8.28
N HIS A 104 -9.80 2.48 9.03
CA HIS A 104 -9.84 1.76 10.30
C HIS A 104 -9.53 0.27 10.10
N GLN A 105 -8.42 -0.18 10.70
CA GLN A 105 -7.88 -1.54 10.56
C GLN A 105 -7.68 -1.99 9.09
N GLY A 106 -7.29 -1.06 8.22
CA GLY A 106 -7.04 -1.37 6.81
C GLY A 106 -8.30 -1.81 6.07
N THR A 107 -9.44 -1.17 6.36
CA THR A 107 -10.74 -1.36 5.70
C THR A 107 -11.27 -0.02 5.21
N CYS A 108 -11.82 0.02 3.98
CA CYS A 108 -12.58 1.17 3.49
C CYS A 108 -14.02 1.14 4.01
N TYR A 109 -14.52 2.33 4.34
CA TYR A 109 -15.89 2.62 4.74
C TYR A 109 -16.43 3.79 3.91
N PRO A 110 -17.74 4.09 3.96
CA PRO A 110 -18.32 5.16 3.13
C PRO A 110 -17.68 6.54 3.31
N HIS A 111 -17.03 6.81 4.45
CA HIS A 111 -16.35 8.07 4.73
C HIS A 111 -14.83 8.04 4.44
N THR A 112 -14.28 6.92 3.97
CA THR A 112 -12.85 6.81 3.67
C THR A 112 -12.43 7.79 2.57
N ALA A 113 -13.24 7.91 1.51
CA ALA A 113 -12.96 8.81 0.39
C ALA A 113 -12.85 10.28 0.83
N ASP A 114 -13.66 10.70 1.81
CA ASP A 114 -13.68 12.06 2.36
C ASP A 114 -12.37 12.45 3.07
N GLY A 115 -11.65 11.47 3.63
CA GLY A 115 -10.38 11.68 4.32
C GLY A 115 -9.16 11.74 3.39
N ILE A 116 -9.29 11.27 2.15
CA ILE A 116 -8.19 11.22 1.17
C ILE A 116 -7.60 12.60 0.86
N PRO A 117 -8.40 13.68 0.63
CA PRO A 117 -7.84 15.00 0.39
C PRO A 117 -6.95 15.51 1.52
N LEU A 118 -7.30 15.23 2.79
CA LEU A 118 -6.50 15.62 3.95
C LEU A 118 -5.13 14.92 3.94
N LEU A 119 -5.11 13.60 3.74
CA LEU A 119 -3.86 12.84 3.61
C LEU A 119 -3.00 13.32 2.44
N ALA A 120 -3.60 13.58 1.28
CA ALA A 120 -2.90 14.10 0.11
C ALA A 120 -2.32 15.50 0.36
N GLY A 121 -3.06 16.37 1.04
CA GLY A 121 -2.58 17.69 1.44
C GLY A 121 -1.35 17.58 2.35
N LEU A 122 -1.37 16.68 3.32
CA LEU A 122 -0.24 16.43 4.24
C LEU A 122 0.96 15.81 3.53
N ALA A 123 0.73 14.87 2.61
CA ALA A 123 1.79 14.26 1.79
C ALA A 123 2.51 15.29 0.91
N ALA A 124 1.89 16.44 0.62
CA ALA A 124 2.48 17.52 -0.14
C ALA A 124 2.93 18.74 0.69
N HIS A 125 2.67 18.75 2.00
CA HIS A 125 2.88 19.94 2.83
C HIS A 125 4.36 20.15 3.14
N GLU A 126 4.90 21.33 2.84
CA GLU A 126 6.34 21.62 2.95
C GLU A 126 6.86 21.60 4.39
N ASP A 127 6.01 21.90 5.36
CA ASP A 127 6.35 21.84 6.78
C ASP A 127 6.19 20.44 7.41
N ILE A 128 5.76 19.43 6.64
CA ILE A 128 5.78 18.03 7.08
C ILE A 128 7.14 17.43 6.74
N ARG A 129 7.76 16.72 7.70
CA ARG A 129 9.04 16.00 7.48
C ARG A 129 8.95 15.03 6.31
N PRO A 130 10.00 14.87 5.48
CA PRO A 130 10.01 13.91 4.37
C PRO A 130 9.61 12.48 4.79
N ALA A 131 10.09 12.02 5.94
CA ALA A 131 9.70 10.71 6.48
C ALA A 131 8.19 10.58 6.71
N HIS A 132 7.53 11.61 7.24
CA HIS A 132 6.07 11.62 7.40
C HIS A 132 5.35 11.75 6.06
N ARG A 133 5.87 12.53 5.10
CA ARG A 133 5.30 12.58 3.74
C ARG A 133 5.33 11.22 3.05
N ALA A 134 6.41 10.46 3.21
CA ALA A 134 6.51 9.09 2.70
C ALA A 134 5.46 8.17 3.35
N VAL A 135 5.25 8.30 4.66
CA VAL A 135 4.22 7.54 5.39
C VAL A 135 2.80 7.91 4.91
N PHE A 136 2.48 9.20 4.76
CA PHE A 136 1.18 9.61 4.21
C PHE A 136 0.97 9.15 2.77
N THR A 137 2.02 9.18 1.95
CA THR A 137 1.97 8.64 0.58
C THR A 137 1.73 7.13 0.57
N THR A 138 2.30 6.41 1.55
CA THR A 138 2.04 4.98 1.75
C THR A 138 0.58 4.71 2.11
N PHE A 139 -0.03 5.52 2.99
CA PHE A 139 -1.46 5.38 3.29
C PHE A 139 -2.36 5.65 2.08
N LEU A 140 -2.00 6.60 1.23
CA LEU A 140 -2.72 6.83 -0.03
C LEU A 140 -2.61 5.62 -0.98
N PHE A 141 -1.41 5.04 -1.10
CA PHE A 141 -1.21 3.80 -1.84
C PHE A 141 -2.06 2.66 -1.28
N GLU A 142 -2.11 2.50 0.04
CA GLU A 142 -2.94 1.46 0.68
C GLU A 142 -4.43 1.67 0.42
N ALA A 143 -4.94 2.89 0.59
CA ALA A 143 -6.33 3.23 0.33
C ALA A 143 -6.73 2.98 -1.13
N ALA A 144 -5.84 3.29 -2.08
CA ALA A 144 -6.09 3.09 -3.50
C ALA A 144 -6.06 1.63 -3.96
N THR A 145 -5.52 0.71 -3.14
CA THR A 145 -5.23 -0.67 -3.58
C THR A 145 -5.97 -1.72 -2.78
N ILE A 146 -6.59 -1.33 -1.67
CA ILE A 146 -7.23 -2.21 -0.71
C ILE A 146 -8.25 -3.18 -1.32
N GLY A 147 -9.18 -2.71 -2.17
CA GLY A 147 -10.19 -3.57 -2.79
C GLY A 147 -9.56 -4.65 -3.66
N GLN A 148 -8.66 -4.25 -4.57
CA GLN A 148 -7.93 -5.16 -5.46
C GLN A 148 -7.07 -6.17 -4.69
N ARG A 149 -6.43 -5.72 -3.61
CA ARG A 149 -5.59 -6.57 -2.76
C ARG A 149 -6.43 -7.54 -1.96
N LEU A 150 -7.50 -7.10 -1.31
CA LEU A 150 -8.41 -7.98 -0.58
C LEU A 150 -9.05 -9.01 -1.50
N ALA A 151 -9.44 -8.63 -2.72
CA ALA A 151 -9.93 -9.55 -3.74
C ALA A 151 -8.91 -10.65 -4.05
N ALA A 152 -7.65 -10.28 -4.25
CA ALA A 152 -6.54 -11.21 -4.49
C ALA A 152 -6.24 -12.12 -3.29
N SER A 153 -6.04 -11.56 -2.09
CA SER A 153 -5.69 -12.35 -0.90
C SER A 153 -6.80 -13.32 -0.49
N GLY A 154 -8.06 -13.03 -0.84
CA GLY A 154 -9.20 -13.93 -0.60
C GLY A 154 -9.72 -14.66 -1.84
N ALA A 155 -8.93 -14.74 -2.92
CA ALA A 155 -9.39 -15.27 -4.21
C ALA A 155 -9.88 -16.72 -4.11
N ASP A 156 -9.12 -17.61 -3.46
CA ASP A 156 -9.48 -19.02 -3.29
C ASP A 156 -10.85 -19.17 -2.61
N ARG A 157 -11.05 -18.43 -1.51
CA ARG A 157 -12.31 -18.44 -0.75
C ARG A 157 -13.47 -17.91 -1.59
N ARG A 158 -13.26 -16.82 -2.33
CA ARG A 158 -14.31 -16.21 -3.15
C ARG A 158 -14.75 -17.13 -4.27
N VAL A 159 -13.80 -17.71 -5.00
CA VAL A 159 -14.09 -18.68 -6.06
C VAL A 159 -14.82 -19.91 -5.51
N ALA A 160 -14.36 -20.47 -4.39
CA ALA A 160 -15.01 -21.63 -3.75
C ALA A 160 -16.45 -21.36 -3.30
N LEU A 161 -16.78 -20.11 -2.97
CA LEU A 161 -18.11 -19.68 -2.52
C LEU A 161 -18.95 -19.03 -3.64
N GLY A 162 -18.44 -18.93 -4.86
CA GLY A 162 -19.12 -18.21 -5.96
C GLY A 162 -19.30 -16.71 -5.70
N LEU A 163 -18.42 -16.11 -4.89
CA LEU A 163 -18.45 -14.68 -4.58
C LEU A 163 -17.67 -13.86 -5.64
N PRO A 164 -18.06 -12.60 -5.87
CA PRO A 164 -17.37 -11.74 -6.84
C PRO A 164 -15.95 -11.40 -6.39
N LEU A 165 -15.05 -11.25 -7.36
CA LEU A 165 -13.67 -10.76 -7.20
C LEU A 165 -13.57 -9.23 -7.40
N GLU A 166 -14.71 -8.54 -7.42
CA GLU A 166 -14.81 -7.10 -7.66
C GLU A 166 -14.63 -6.31 -6.36
N GLU A 167 -14.21 -5.06 -6.51
CA GLU A 167 -14.11 -4.08 -5.42
C GLU A 167 -15.51 -3.67 -4.95
N ARG A 168 -15.64 -3.34 -3.66
CA ARG A 168 -16.85 -2.72 -3.09
C ARG A 168 -16.93 -1.24 -3.48
N GLU A 169 -18.12 -0.66 -3.39
CA GLU A 169 -18.35 0.75 -3.71
C GLU A 169 -17.42 1.69 -2.92
N ASP A 170 -17.37 1.55 -1.59
CA ASP A 170 -16.47 2.34 -0.73
C ASP A 170 -14.98 2.21 -1.12
N GLU A 171 -14.55 1.03 -1.59
CA GLU A 171 -13.17 0.78 -2.04
C GLU A 171 -12.89 1.47 -3.38
N LEU A 172 -13.87 1.45 -4.29
CA LEU A 172 -13.81 2.17 -5.57
C LEU A 172 -13.79 3.69 -5.37
N GLU A 173 -14.63 4.21 -4.47
CA GLU A 173 -14.67 5.64 -4.14
C GLU A 173 -13.35 6.11 -3.52
N ALA A 174 -12.79 5.35 -2.58
CA ALA A 174 -11.48 5.62 -2.02
C ALA A 174 -10.40 5.65 -3.10
N ARG A 175 -10.38 4.65 -4.00
CA ARG A 175 -9.45 4.61 -5.13
C ARG A 175 -9.59 5.81 -6.06
N HIS A 176 -10.81 6.19 -6.44
CA HIS A 176 -11.04 7.36 -7.28
C HIS A 176 -10.61 8.68 -6.61
N ALA A 177 -10.83 8.81 -5.30
CA ALA A 177 -10.37 9.98 -4.55
C ALA A 177 -8.83 10.07 -4.54
N VAL A 178 -8.12 8.94 -4.43
CA VAL A 178 -6.65 8.92 -4.53
C VAL A 178 -6.20 9.22 -5.96
N GLU A 179 -6.83 8.63 -6.97
CA GLU A 179 -6.54 8.89 -8.38
C GLU A 179 -6.69 10.37 -8.74
N ALA A 180 -7.67 11.07 -8.15
CA ALA A 180 -7.84 12.51 -8.33
C ALA A 180 -6.71 13.34 -7.69
N ALA A 181 -6.14 12.89 -6.57
CA ALA A 181 -5.07 13.58 -5.87
C ALA A 181 -3.66 13.25 -6.41
N ALA A 182 -3.49 12.09 -7.03
CA ALA A 182 -2.19 11.55 -7.42
C ALA A 182 -1.38 12.44 -8.37
N PRO A 183 -1.94 13.08 -9.42
CA PRO A 183 -1.15 13.92 -10.33
C PRO A 183 -0.36 15.01 -9.60
N TYR A 184 -0.99 15.68 -8.64
CA TYR A 184 -0.35 16.74 -7.85
C TYR A 184 0.83 16.22 -7.01
N LEU A 185 0.71 15.02 -6.44
CA LEU A 185 1.79 14.39 -5.68
C LEU A 185 2.93 13.91 -6.58
N LEU A 186 2.59 13.31 -7.73
CA LEU A 186 3.54 12.77 -8.69
C LEU A 186 4.33 13.86 -9.43
N ASP A 187 3.76 15.06 -9.59
CA ASP A 187 4.47 16.22 -10.15
C ASP A 187 5.61 16.72 -9.25
N ARG A 188 5.57 16.40 -7.95
CA ARG A 188 6.61 16.79 -7.00
C ARG A 188 7.82 15.87 -7.00
N TRP A 189 7.78 14.74 -7.71
CA TRP A 189 8.78 13.66 -7.69
C TRP A 189 10.24 14.14 -7.60
N ASP A 190 10.64 15.07 -8.48
CA ASP A 190 12.03 15.51 -8.61
C ASP A 190 12.50 16.39 -7.44
N SER A 191 11.57 16.95 -6.66
CA SER A 191 11.85 17.76 -5.46
C SER A 191 11.85 16.96 -4.16
N GLU A 192 11.47 15.69 -4.22
CA GLU A 192 11.24 14.86 -3.04
C GLU A 192 12.44 13.94 -2.74
N ASP A 193 12.56 13.56 -1.47
CA ASP A 193 13.62 12.66 -1.01
C ASP A 193 13.41 11.21 -1.49
N GLU A 194 14.46 10.40 -1.38
CA GLU A 194 14.46 9.01 -1.86
C GLU A 194 13.30 8.17 -1.28
N ALA A 195 13.00 8.29 0.02
CA ALA A 195 11.88 7.56 0.61
C ALA A 195 10.52 8.01 0.06
N VAL A 196 10.36 9.30 -0.22
CA VAL A 196 9.13 9.83 -0.80
C VAL A 196 9.03 9.42 -2.27
N GLN A 197 10.11 9.50 -3.06
CA GLN A 197 10.15 8.99 -4.43
C GLN A 197 9.80 7.50 -4.50
N PHE A 198 10.30 6.70 -3.56
CA PHE A 198 9.98 5.28 -3.48
C PHE A 198 8.47 5.04 -3.22
N THR A 199 7.85 5.81 -2.32
CA THR A 199 6.41 5.69 -2.04
C THR A 199 5.54 6.30 -3.13
N LEU A 200 6.01 7.34 -3.83
CA LEU A 200 5.38 7.86 -5.05
C LEU A 200 5.41 6.83 -6.19
N ALA A 201 6.44 5.96 -6.26
CA ALA A 201 6.45 4.86 -7.21
C ALA A 201 5.28 3.89 -6.97
N ALA A 202 5.03 3.57 -5.70
CA ALA A 202 3.90 2.74 -5.31
C ALA A 202 2.56 3.44 -5.60
N LEU A 203 2.44 4.74 -5.33
CA LEU A 203 1.25 5.52 -5.66
C LEU A 203 0.98 5.56 -7.18
N ALA A 204 2.01 5.75 -8.00
CA ALA A 204 1.89 5.68 -9.46
C ALA A 204 1.43 4.29 -9.93
N ALA A 205 1.94 3.22 -9.30
CA ALA A 205 1.50 1.86 -9.55
C ALA A 205 0.02 1.65 -9.22
N ALA A 206 -0.44 2.14 -8.06
CA ALA A 206 -1.84 2.06 -7.63
C ALA A 206 -2.79 2.75 -8.61
N THR A 207 -2.42 3.95 -9.06
CA THR A 207 -3.23 4.83 -9.90
C THR A 207 -3.03 4.65 -11.41
N ARG A 208 -2.22 3.66 -11.83
CA ARG A 208 -1.90 3.39 -13.26
C ARG A 208 -1.32 4.61 -13.98
N HIS A 209 -0.48 5.36 -13.28
CA HIS A 209 0.11 6.58 -13.83
C HIS A 209 1.33 6.25 -14.71
N SER A 210 1.08 5.82 -15.95
CA SER A 210 2.11 5.33 -16.88
C SER A 210 3.19 6.36 -17.23
N ALA A 211 2.90 7.65 -17.12
CA ALA A 211 3.90 8.71 -17.32
C ALA A 211 5.03 8.66 -16.29
N SER A 212 4.83 8.02 -15.14
CA SER A 212 5.86 7.84 -14.11
C SER A 212 6.77 6.64 -14.36
N SER A 213 6.44 5.71 -15.27
CA SER A 213 7.20 4.45 -15.43
C SER A 213 8.69 4.67 -15.70
N ALA A 214 9.04 5.65 -16.55
CA ALA A 214 10.44 5.99 -16.81
C ALA A 214 11.17 6.53 -15.57
N ARG A 215 10.52 7.39 -14.76
CA ARG A 215 11.07 7.92 -13.50
C ARG A 215 11.28 6.81 -12.46
N ILE A 216 10.32 5.88 -12.37
CA ILE A 216 10.40 4.73 -11.46
C ILE A 216 11.57 3.82 -11.85
N LEU A 217 11.75 3.53 -13.14
CA LEU A 217 12.86 2.71 -13.63
C LEU A 217 14.20 3.41 -13.40
N HIS A 218 14.29 4.72 -13.63
CA HIS A 218 15.50 5.49 -13.34
C HIS A 218 15.86 5.47 -11.84
N LEU A 219 14.86 5.57 -10.95
CA LEU A 219 15.08 5.39 -9.51
C LEU A 219 15.61 3.98 -9.20
N ALA A 220 15.09 2.94 -9.89
CA ALA A 220 15.54 1.56 -9.69
C ALA A 220 17.01 1.35 -10.08
N GLU A 221 17.56 2.13 -11.01
CA GLU A 221 18.97 2.05 -11.43
C GLU A 221 19.97 2.33 -10.29
N ARG A 222 19.53 2.97 -9.20
CA ARG A 222 20.36 3.15 -7.99
C ARG A 222 20.73 1.83 -7.31
N TRP A 223 19.95 0.78 -7.56
CA TRP A 223 20.15 -0.54 -6.97
C TRP A 223 20.21 -1.61 -8.07
N SER A 224 21.33 -2.34 -8.13
CA SER A 224 21.55 -3.36 -9.16
C SER A 224 20.62 -4.56 -9.00
N THR A 225 20.35 -4.99 -7.76
CA THR A 225 19.49 -6.14 -7.43
C THR A 225 18.84 -5.97 -6.05
N GLY A 226 17.84 -6.80 -5.76
CA GLY A 226 17.25 -6.96 -4.43
C GLY A 226 15.82 -6.45 -4.31
N PRO A 227 15.21 -6.57 -3.10
CA PRO A 227 13.79 -6.30 -2.87
C PRO A 227 13.33 -4.90 -3.31
N ARG A 228 14.21 -3.91 -3.17
CA ARG A 228 13.93 -2.52 -3.57
C ARG A 228 13.86 -2.36 -5.08
N THR A 229 14.81 -2.93 -5.82
CA THR A 229 14.79 -2.98 -7.29
C THR A 229 13.57 -3.74 -7.79
N ASP A 230 13.23 -4.87 -7.15
CA ASP A 230 12.07 -5.68 -7.49
C ASP A 230 10.75 -4.91 -7.26
N ALA A 231 10.63 -4.20 -6.14
CA ALA A 231 9.49 -3.34 -5.84
C ALA A 231 9.30 -2.25 -6.89
N LEU A 232 10.39 -1.57 -7.28
CA LEU A 232 10.33 -0.50 -8.28
C LEU A 232 10.02 -1.03 -9.69
N ARG A 233 10.58 -2.17 -10.08
CA ARG A 233 10.23 -2.83 -11.36
C ARG A 233 8.77 -3.26 -11.39
N LEU A 234 8.27 -3.83 -10.30
CA LEU A 234 6.86 -4.20 -10.17
C LEU A 234 5.96 -2.97 -10.22
N ALA A 235 6.34 -1.88 -9.53
CA ALA A 235 5.64 -0.61 -9.55
C ALA A 235 5.60 0.01 -10.97
N ALA A 236 6.72 -0.02 -11.70
CA ALA A 236 6.78 0.48 -13.08
C ALA A 236 5.86 -0.30 -14.03
N ALA A 237 5.84 -1.63 -13.92
CA ALA A 237 4.94 -2.50 -14.69
C ALA A 237 3.46 -2.25 -14.33
N LEU A 238 3.15 -2.10 -13.04
CA LEU A 238 1.80 -1.80 -12.53
C LEU A 238 1.28 -0.41 -12.90
N ALA A 239 2.19 0.56 -13.05
CA ALA A 239 1.86 1.91 -13.52
C ALA A 239 1.49 1.89 -15.01
N GLY A 240 1.99 0.93 -15.78
CA GLY A 240 1.59 0.69 -17.16
C GLY A 240 0.22 0.00 -17.30
N THR A 241 -0.19 -0.22 -18.55
CA THR A 241 -1.43 -0.93 -18.90
C THR A 241 -1.20 -2.37 -19.35
N ASP A 242 0.06 -2.80 -19.49
CA ASP A 242 0.40 -4.13 -19.99
C ASP A 242 0.33 -5.18 -18.87
N SER A 243 -0.75 -5.96 -18.88
CA SER A 243 -0.96 -7.04 -17.90
C SER A 243 0.01 -8.21 -18.07
N ALA A 244 0.56 -8.43 -19.27
CA ALA A 244 1.55 -9.48 -19.52
C ALA A 244 2.91 -9.10 -18.92
N GLU A 245 3.27 -7.82 -18.95
CA GLU A 245 4.46 -7.29 -18.27
C GLU A 245 4.34 -7.48 -16.75
N VAL A 246 3.20 -7.10 -16.15
CA VAL A 246 2.94 -7.31 -14.72
C VAL A 246 3.06 -8.79 -14.34
N ALA A 247 2.47 -9.69 -15.14
CA ALA A 247 2.54 -11.13 -14.89
C ALA A 247 3.99 -11.66 -14.96
N THR A 248 4.78 -11.15 -15.91
CA THR A 248 6.18 -11.55 -16.11
C THR A 248 7.04 -11.09 -14.93
N VAL A 249 6.92 -9.83 -14.51
CA VAL A 249 7.67 -9.30 -13.37
C VAL A 249 7.26 -9.99 -12.07
N LEU A 250 5.96 -10.15 -11.83
CA LEU A 250 5.44 -10.86 -10.65
C LEU A 250 6.01 -12.28 -10.56
N ARG A 251 5.99 -13.02 -11.67
CA ARG A 251 6.56 -14.38 -11.72
C ARG A 251 8.05 -14.38 -11.41
N GLY A 252 8.81 -13.47 -11.99
CA GLY A 252 10.25 -13.37 -11.74
C GLY A 252 10.58 -13.14 -10.26
N ILE A 253 9.80 -12.31 -9.55
CA ILE A 253 9.98 -12.07 -8.11
C ILE A 253 9.58 -13.31 -7.28
N VAL A 254 8.53 -14.04 -7.67
CA VAL A 254 8.16 -15.30 -7.00
C VAL A 254 9.23 -16.37 -7.20
N GLU A 255 9.74 -16.52 -8.43
CA GLU A 255 10.75 -17.51 -8.78
C GLU A 255 12.13 -17.21 -8.17
N SER A 256 12.42 -15.94 -7.85
CA SER A 256 13.68 -15.57 -7.17
C SER A 256 13.76 -16.07 -5.73
N GLY A 257 12.63 -16.49 -5.13
CA GLY A 257 12.57 -16.99 -3.76
C GLY A 257 12.67 -15.90 -2.68
N VAL A 258 12.66 -14.63 -3.07
CA VAL A 258 12.68 -13.48 -2.14
C VAL A 258 11.39 -13.41 -1.31
N ILE A 259 10.29 -13.91 -1.87
CA ILE A 259 8.99 -13.95 -1.20
C ILE A 259 8.85 -15.27 -0.43
N ARG A 260 8.39 -15.19 0.81
CA ARG A 260 8.11 -16.39 1.60
C ARG A 260 7.00 -17.24 0.94
N PRO A 261 7.06 -18.59 0.98
CA PRO A 261 6.06 -19.43 0.33
C PRO A 261 4.60 -19.16 0.74
N ASP A 262 4.37 -18.72 1.98
CA ASP A 262 3.04 -18.35 2.50
C ASP A 262 2.52 -16.99 1.99
N LYS A 263 3.36 -16.26 1.24
CA LYS A 263 3.05 -14.96 0.62
C LYS A 263 2.94 -15.04 -0.91
N VAL A 264 3.06 -16.25 -1.48
CA VAL A 264 2.84 -16.45 -2.92
C VAL A 264 1.35 -16.25 -3.23
N PRO A 265 0.99 -15.39 -4.21
CA PRO A 265 -0.40 -15.16 -4.56
C PRO A 265 -1.11 -16.42 -5.07
N SER A 266 -2.40 -16.53 -4.79
CA SER A 266 -3.24 -17.59 -5.35
C SER A 266 -3.23 -17.55 -6.89
N PRO A 267 -3.20 -18.70 -7.58
CA PRO A 267 -3.35 -18.76 -9.04
C PRO A 267 -4.73 -18.29 -9.52
N LEU A 268 -5.72 -18.20 -8.62
CA LEU A 268 -7.07 -17.70 -8.90
C LEU A 268 -7.18 -16.18 -8.68
N ALA A 269 -6.16 -15.54 -8.11
CA ALA A 269 -6.17 -14.10 -7.86
C ALA A 269 -6.05 -13.30 -9.17
N PRO A 270 -6.78 -12.19 -9.32
CA PRO A 270 -6.52 -11.25 -10.41
C PRO A 270 -5.06 -10.78 -10.38
N THR A 271 -4.34 -10.90 -11.50
CA THR A 271 -2.90 -10.64 -11.59
C THR A 271 -2.50 -9.29 -11.01
N ARG A 272 -3.26 -8.24 -11.30
CA ARG A 272 -3.00 -6.90 -10.76
C ARG A 272 -3.14 -6.85 -9.24
N GLY A 273 -4.22 -7.41 -8.69
CA GLY A 273 -4.43 -7.44 -7.24
C GLY A 273 -3.33 -8.22 -6.51
N ALA A 274 -2.91 -9.36 -7.08
CA ALA A 274 -1.79 -10.15 -6.59
C ALA A 274 -0.47 -9.36 -6.59
N ALA A 275 -0.18 -8.65 -7.68
CA ALA A 275 1.00 -7.80 -7.80
C ALA A 275 0.96 -6.61 -6.83
N LEU A 276 -0.20 -5.97 -6.62
CA LEU A 276 -0.35 -4.88 -5.65
C LEU A 276 -0.18 -5.36 -4.20
N ASP A 277 -0.64 -6.57 -3.88
CA ASP A 277 -0.50 -7.12 -2.52
C ASP A 277 0.96 -7.47 -2.20
N LEU A 278 1.68 -7.99 -3.20
CA LEU A 278 3.12 -8.17 -3.12
C LEU A 278 3.85 -6.83 -2.98
N LEU A 279 3.53 -5.85 -3.84
CA LEU A 279 4.14 -4.52 -3.79
C LEU A 279 3.96 -3.88 -2.41
N LYS A 280 2.76 -4.01 -1.82
CA LYS A 280 2.50 -3.49 -0.47
C LYS A 280 3.40 -4.11 0.58
N SER A 281 3.59 -5.42 0.54
CA SER A 281 4.51 -6.11 1.47
C SER A 281 5.97 -5.62 1.32
N LEU A 282 6.40 -5.33 0.09
CA LEU A 282 7.73 -4.77 -0.17
C LEU A 282 7.86 -3.32 0.31
N VAL A 283 6.82 -2.50 0.12
CA VAL A 283 6.79 -1.10 0.58
C VAL A 283 6.79 -1.03 2.11
N GLU A 284 5.97 -1.82 2.80
CA GLU A 284 5.92 -1.86 4.26
C GLU A 284 7.27 -2.21 4.89
N ARG A 285 8.00 -3.15 4.28
CA ARG A 285 9.34 -3.53 4.74
C ARG A 285 10.30 -2.35 4.73
N GLU A 286 10.25 -1.51 3.71
CA GLU A 286 11.11 -0.33 3.56
C GLU A 286 10.65 0.86 4.43
N MET A 287 9.34 0.96 4.72
CA MET A 287 8.77 2.04 5.54
C MET A 287 8.80 1.76 7.04
N SER A 288 8.92 0.50 7.46
CA SER A 288 8.95 0.12 8.89
C SER A 288 10.03 0.86 9.71
N PRO A 289 11.27 1.07 9.23
CA PRO A 289 12.27 1.85 9.97
C PRO A 289 11.91 3.33 10.13
N LEU A 290 11.16 3.90 9.18
CA LEU A 290 10.71 5.31 9.24
C LEU A 290 9.52 5.51 10.18
N SER A 291 8.85 4.40 10.54
CA SER A 291 7.73 4.37 11.49
C SER A 291 8.16 3.94 12.91
N ALA A 292 9.45 3.61 13.09
CA ALA A 292 10.04 3.23 14.37
C ALA A 292 10.33 4.47 15.25
N PRO A 293 10.27 4.36 16.59
CA PRO A 293 10.49 5.47 17.53
C PRO A 293 11.91 6.04 17.49
#